data_AF-M4CWB5-F1
#
_entry.id   AF-M4CWB5-F1
#
_cell.length_a   1.000
_cell.length_b   1.000
_cell.length_c   1.000
_cell.angle_alpha   90.00
_cell.angle_beta   90.00
_cell.angle_gamma   90.00
#
_symmetry.space_group_name_H-M   'P 1'
#
loop_
_entity.id
_entity.type
_entity.pdbx_description
1 polymer ?
#
loop_
_entity_poly.entity_id
_entity_poly.type
_entity_poly.pdbx_seq_one_letter_code
_entity_poly.pdbx_strand_id
1 'polypeptide(L)'
;MSFRTRASSWTRLLLRRNPRSSLSRHISPLDASGPAFPIRTTPWISSQTHRFSSAATMSPAEADRVVRDLLAEVEKEKQREREERQRQGLDCKDIDDEDEEDYLGIEPFIEKLKKQNLKDDGELNRREESSDSDSELDEVDWDEERKKEDMFNKKFQRHKELLQTLTKSETLDEAYKWMTKLDKFEEKHFKLAPEYRVIGELMNRLKVAEGKDKFILQQKINRAMRLVEWKEAFDPNNPANYGVIERDNVQGGGEEKEERLVADGAKDDNDDDEEEFDDMKERDDILLEKLNAIDKKLESKLSELDHTFGKKGKRLEEEIRDLAEERNALTEKKRQPLYRKGYDVHVIDVKKVAKVTKGGRVERYTALMVCGNYEGVIGYAKAKAETGQSAMQKAYEKCFQNLHYIERHEEHTIAHAIQTSYKKTKLYLWPAPTTTGMKAGRVVKTMLLLAGFKNIKSKVIGSRNSYNTVKAVLKALNAVETPKDVQEKFGRTVVEKYLL
;
A
#
# COMPACT_ATOMS: atom_id res chain seq x y z
N MET A 1 -26.14 23.39 70.10
CA MET A 1 -26.96 22.18 70.32
C MET A 1 -26.76 21.29 69.09
N SER A 2 -25.79 20.35 69.09
CA SER A 2 -25.91 18.97 69.64
C SER A 2 -27.02 18.17 68.92
N PHE A 3 -26.88 16.96 68.37
CA PHE A 3 -25.81 15.98 68.12
C PHE A 3 -26.51 14.79 67.40
N ARG A 4 -25.77 13.98 66.63
CA ARG A 4 -25.86 12.50 66.39
C ARG A 4 -25.93 12.10 64.91
N THR A 5 -24.84 11.68 64.26
CA THR A 5 -24.13 10.37 64.29
C THR A 5 -24.99 9.11 64.17
N ARG A 6 -24.74 8.33 63.10
CA ARG A 6 -24.63 6.87 63.17
C ARG A 6 -23.73 6.34 62.03
N ALA A 7 -22.51 5.98 62.42
CA ALA A 7 -21.73 4.95 61.75
C ALA A 7 -22.06 3.61 62.41
N SER A 8 -22.09 2.53 61.65
CA SER A 8 -21.91 1.18 62.17
C SER A 8 -21.06 0.38 61.19
N SER A 9 -19.95 -0.09 61.72
CA SER A 9 -18.88 -0.80 61.07
C SER A 9 -18.81 -2.23 61.61
N TRP A 10 -18.07 -3.10 60.90
CA TRP A 10 -17.45 -4.37 61.34
C TRP A 10 -18.30 -5.63 61.10
N THR A 11 -17.97 -6.51 60.14
CA THR A 11 -16.81 -7.40 59.91
C THR A 11 -16.77 -8.68 60.75
N ARG A 12 -16.50 -9.78 60.01
CA ARG A 12 -15.79 -11.05 60.35
C ARG A 12 -16.56 -12.18 61.06
N LEU A 13 -16.61 -13.35 60.40
CA LEU A 13 -15.83 -14.60 60.68
C LEU A 13 -16.44 -15.73 59.81
N LEU A 14 -15.80 -16.27 58.77
CA LEU A 14 -14.76 -17.33 58.72
C LEU A 14 -15.12 -18.71 59.33
N LEU A 15 -14.88 -19.71 58.47
CA LEU A 15 -14.33 -21.06 58.71
C LEU A 15 -15.25 -22.27 58.98
N ARG A 16 -15.28 -23.21 58.00
CA ARG A 16 -14.70 -24.59 58.05
C ARG A 16 -15.11 -25.35 56.76
N ARG A 17 -14.20 -25.68 55.82
CA ARG A 17 -13.27 -26.84 55.71
C ARG A 17 -13.93 -28.23 55.51
N ASN A 18 -13.88 -28.73 54.25
CA ASN A 18 -13.38 -30.02 53.69
C ASN A 18 -13.77 -31.39 54.33
N PRO A 19 -13.48 -32.56 53.69
CA PRO A 19 -13.43 -33.00 52.27
C PRO A 19 -14.08 -34.40 52.06
N ARG A 20 -13.93 -35.01 50.86
CA ARG A 20 -14.07 -36.44 50.41
C ARG A 20 -15.03 -36.57 49.20
N SER A 21 -14.90 -37.48 48.23
CA SER A 21 -13.89 -38.44 47.80
C SER A 21 -14.40 -39.05 46.47
N SER A 22 -13.48 -39.60 45.69
CA SER A 22 -13.65 -40.45 44.50
C SER A 22 -14.85 -41.41 44.49
N LEU A 23 -15.48 -41.59 43.33
CA LEU A 23 -16.14 -42.84 42.95
C LEU A 23 -15.97 -43.13 41.44
N SER A 24 -15.48 -44.35 41.21
CA SER A 24 -15.25 -45.04 39.96
C SER A 24 -16.57 -45.60 39.39
N ARG A 25 -16.62 -45.83 38.07
CA ARG A 25 -17.44 -46.90 37.48
C ARG A 25 -16.60 -47.67 36.46
N HIS A 26 -16.36 -48.94 36.80
CA HIS A 26 -15.99 -50.02 35.89
C HIS A 26 -17.23 -50.58 35.18
N ILE A 27 -17.05 -51.19 33.99
CA ILE A 27 -17.46 -52.56 33.62
C ILE A 27 -16.67 -52.98 32.35
N SER A 28 -15.66 -53.82 32.59
CA SER A 28 -15.22 -55.10 32.02
C SER A 28 -15.22 -55.49 30.51
N PRO A 29 -14.35 -56.48 30.13
CA PRO A 29 -13.75 -56.68 28.80
C PRO A 29 -14.12 -58.04 28.14
N LEU A 30 -13.68 -58.28 26.89
CA LEU A 30 -13.55 -59.63 26.29
C LEU A 30 -12.45 -59.68 25.20
N ASP A 31 -11.51 -60.62 25.42
CA ASP A 31 -10.66 -61.47 24.55
C ASP A 31 -9.90 -60.88 23.33
N ALA A 32 -8.56 -60.94 23.22
CA ALA A 32 -7.53 -62.00 23.39
C ALA A 32 -7.29 -62.88 22.14
N SER A 33 -6.17 -62.65 21.44
CA SER A 33 -5.21 -63.68 21.01
C SER A 33 -3.97 -63.03 20.34
N GLY A 34 -2.78 -63.39 20.85
CA GLY A 34 -1.46 -62.86 20.45
C GLY A 34 -0.88 -63.54 19.19
N PRO A 35 0.46 -63.69 19.02
CA PRO A 35 1.53 -63.57 20.02
C PRO A 35 2.69 -62.63 19.64
N ALA A 36 3.60 -62.49 20.62
CA ALA A 36 4.79 -61.66 20.68
C ALA A 36 6.00 -62.18 19.86
N PHE A 37 7.06 -61.35 19.77
CA PHE A 37 8.50 -61.61 20.01
C PHE A 37 9.39 -60.67 19.13
N PRO A 38 10.71 -60.55 19.36
CA PRO A 38 11.31 -59.53 20.22
C PRO A 38 12.22 -58.55 19.44
N ILE A 39 12.59 -57.46 20.12
CA ILE A 39 13.65 -56.54 19.69
C ILE A 39 14.98 -57.29 19.59
N ARG A 40 15.63 -57.26 18.42
CA ARG A 40 17.04 -57.58 18.26
C ARG A 40 17.71 -56.49 17.42
N THR A 41 18.61 -55.76 18.07
CA THR A 41 19.58 -54.85 17.47
C THR A 41 20.57 -55.63 16.61
N THR A 42 20.90 -55.13 15.41
CA THR A 42 22.23 -55.25 14.75
C THR A 42 22.29 -54.24 13.59
N PRO A 43 23.46 -53.69 13.25
CA PRO A 43 23.61 -52.59 12.31
C PRO A 43 23.83 -53.11 10.89
N TRP A 44 23.26 -52.43 9.88
CA TRP A 44 23.57 -52.74 8.49
C TRP A 44 23.81 -51.48 7.65
N ILE A 45 25.11 -51.22 7.53
CA ILE A 45 25.90 -50.84 6.36
C ILE A 45 25.13 -50.45 5.08
N SER A 46 25.54 -49.31 4.56
CA SER A 46 25.26 -48.71 3.27
C SER A 46 25.34 -49.67 2.08
N SER A 47 24.35 -49.60 1.20
CA SER A 47 24.58 -49.82 -0.23
C SER A 47 23.85 -48.73 -1.02
N GLN A 48 24.65 -47.94 -1.74
CA GLN A 48 24.19 -46.99 -2.74
C GLN A 48 23.48 -47.76 -3.86
N THR A 49 22.27 -47.34 -4.19
CA THR A 49 21.68 -47.63 -5.50
C THR A 49 21.48 -46.30 -6.20
N HIS A 50 22.30 -46.06 -7.22
CA HIS A 50 22.15 -44.93 -8.12
C HIS A 50 20.84 -45.10 -8.89
N ARG A 51 19.88 -44.20 -8.66
CA ARG A 51 18.81 -43.93 -9.63
C ARG A 51 19.24 -42.74 -10.45
N PHE A 52 19.43 -42.97 -11.74
CA PHE A 52 19.58 -41.94 -12.76
C PHE A 52 18.34 -41.04 -12.75
N SER A 53 18.51 -39.80 -12.27
CA SER A 53 17.54 -38.73 -12.43
C SER A 53 17.75 -38.07 -13.80
N SER A 54 16.66 -38.03 -14.56
CA SER A 54 16.47 -37.26 -15.79
C SER A 54 17.01 -35.84 -15.68
N ALA A 55 17.67 -35.37 -16.73
CA ALA A 55 18.13 -34.00 -16.90
C ALA A 55 17.00 -33.01 -16.60
N ALA A 56 17.14 -32.26 -15.51
CA ALA A 56 16.32 -31.09 -15.24
C ALA A 56 16.77 -29.99 -16.20
N THR A 57 15.87 -29.53 -17.06
CA THR A 57 16.03 -28.27 -17.79
C THR A 57 16.13 -27.15 -16.76
N MET A 58 17.35 -26.64 -16.55
CA MET A 58 17.58 -25.43 -15.76
C MET A 58 16.82 -24.28 -16.39
N SER A 59 16.20 -23.43 -15.56
CA SER A 59 15.61 -22.19 -16.07
C SER A 59 16.73 -21.28 -16.61
N PRO A 60 16.46 -20.43 -17.63
CA PRO A 60 17.47 -19.51 -18.17
C PRO A 60 18.09 -18.61 -17.09
N ALA A 61 17.30 -18.22 -16.08
CA ALA A 61 17.78 -17.41 -14.96
C ALA A 61 18.71 -18.18 -14.00
N GLU A 62 18.49 -19.49 -13.80
CA GLU A 62 19.39 -20.34 -13.02
C GLU A 62 20.68 -20.63 -13.79
N ALA A 63 20.61 -20.85 -15.10
CA ALA A 63 21.78 -21.01 -15.95
C ALA A 63 22.66 -19.75 -15.91
N ASP A 64 22.06 -18.57 -16.00
CA ASP A 64 22.73 -17.28 -15.89
C ASP A 64 23.44 -17.07 -14.54
N ARG A 65 22.81 -17.52 -13.44
CA ARG A 65 23.42 -17.44 -12.10
C ARG A 65 24.64 -18.36 -11.99
N VAL A 66 24.53 -19.60 -12.48
CA VAL A 66 25.65 -20.54 -12.46
C VAL A 66 26.82 -20.04 -13.32
N VAL A 67 26.54 -19.44 -14.48
CA VAL A 67 27.59 -18.84 -15.33
C VAL A 67 28.27 -17.67 -14.62
N ARG A 68 27.51 -16.78 -13.95
CA ARG A 68 28.09 -15.68 -13.17
C ARG A 68 28.94 -16.16 -11.99
N ASP A 69 28.48 -17.19 -11.28
CA ASP A 69 29.22 -17.75 -10.14
C ASP A 69 30.54 -18.40 -10.59
N LEU A 70 30.53 -19.13 -11.72
CA LEU A 70 31.74 -19.72 -12.29
C LEU A 70 32.73 -18.66 -12.79
N LEU A 71 32.26 -17.61 -13.44
CA LEU A 71 33.11 -16.49 -13.86
C LEU A 71 33.76 -15.80 -12.65
N ALA A 72 33.00 -15.58 -11.58
CA ALA A 72 33.51 -14.99 -10.35
C ALA A 72 34.53 -15.90 -9.63
N GLU A 73 34.41 -17.23 -9.76
CA GLU A 73 35.42 -18.17 -9.24
C GLU A 73 36.72 -18.10 -10.05
N VAL A 74 36.64 -18.06 -11.39
CA VAL A 74 37.81 -17.93 -12.28
C VAL A 74 38.55 -16.62 -12.02
N GLU A 75 37.85 -15.49 -11.87
CA GLU A 75 38.47 -14.20 -11.54
C GLU A 75 39.22 -14.24 -10.20
N LYS A 76 38.66 -14.91 -9.19
CA LYS A 76 39.33 -15.10 -7.88
C LYS A 76 40.54 -16.01 -7.94
N GLU A 77 40.57 -16.97 -8.87
CA GLU A 77 41.76 -17.81 -9.10
C GLU A 77 42.86 -17.02 -9.81
N LYS A 78 42.52 -16.23 -10.84
CA LYS A 78 43.46 -15.33 -11.51
C LYS A 78 44.09 -14.31 -10.55
N GLN A 79 43.29 -13.74 -9.65
CA GLN A 79 43.80 -12.82 -8.61
C GLN A 79 44.78 -13.52 -7.65
N ARG A 80 44.48 -14.76 -7.23
CA ARG A 80 45.38 -15.55 -6.38
C ARG A 80 46.68 -15.89 -7.09
N GLU A 81 46.62 -16.28 -8.36
CA GLU A 81 47.80 -16.55 -9.17
C GLU A 81 48.68 -15.31 -9.36
N ARG A 82 48.06 -14.14 -9.62
CA ARG A 82 48.75 -12.85 -9.73
C ARG A 82 49.47 -12.49 -8.43
N GLU A 83 48.82 -12.66 -7.29
CA GLU A 83 49.42 -12.41 -5.97
C GLU A 83 50.59 -13.36 -5.68
N GLU A 84 50.49 -14.63 -6.07
CA GLU A 84 51.58 -15.61 -5.91
C GLU A 84 52.78 -15.31 -6.81
N ARG A 85 52.56 -14.95 -8.07
CA ARG A 85 53.63 -14.54 -9.00
C ARG A 85 54.29 -13.23 -8.57
N GLN A 86 53.52 -12.27 -8.07
CA GLN A 86 54.06 -11.04 -7.48
C GLN A 86 54.90 -11.33 -6.22
N ARG A 87 54.48 -12.27 -5.37
CA ARG A 87 55.31 -12.73 -4.22
C ARG A 87 56.61 -13.39 -4.65
N GLN A 88 56.63 -14.04 -5.81
CA GLN A 88 57.82 -14.67 -6.40
C GLN A 88 58.66 -13.72 -7.26
N GLY A 89 58.19 -12.49 -7.51
CA GLY A 89 58.89 -11.48 -8.31
C GLY A 89 58.86 -11.74 -9.82
N LEU A 90 57.86 -12.48 -10.32
CA LEU A 90 57.68 -12.81 -11.73
C LEU A 90 56.75 -11.80 -12.43
N ASP A 91 56.91 -11.62 -13.75
CA ASP A 91 56.05 -10.76 -14.57
C ASP A 91 54.64 -11.37 -14.70
N CYS A 92 53.61 -10.52 -14.84
CA CYS A 92 52.19 -10.91 -14.80
C CYS A 92 51.40 -10.51 -16.05
N LYS A 93 52.06 -10.01 -17.10
CA LYS A 93 51.41 -9.48 -18.31
C LYS A 93 50.71 -10.56 -19.14
N ASP A 94 51.23 -11.77 -19.13
CA ASP A 94 50.68 -12.94 -19.80
C ASP A 94 49.28 -13.33 -19.27
N ILE A 95 48.93 -12.94 -18.04
CA ILE A 95 47.61 -13.19 -17.45
C ILE A 95 46.53 -12.26 -18.06
N ASP A 96 46.92 -11.04 -18.47
CA ASP A 96 46.00 -10.08 -19.11
C ASP A 96 45.83 -10.41 -20.61
N ASP A 97 46.89 -10.93 -21.26
CA ASP A 97 46.87 -11.29 -22.69
C ASP A 97 45.97 -12.52 -22.98
N GLU A 98 45.77 -13.44 -22.01
CA GLU A 98 44.89 -14.61 -22.17
C GLU A 98 43.39 -14.28 -22.30
N ASP A 99 42.94 -13.13 -21.79
CA ASP A 99 41.52 -12.70 -21.88
C ASP A 99 41.20 -12.00 -23.22
N GLU A 100 42.22 -11.57 -23.97
CA GLU A 100 42.08 -10.94 -25.29
C GLU A 100 42.08 -11.97 -26.44
N GLU A 101 42.43 -13.23 -26.17
CA GLU A 101 42.47 -14.29 -27.19
C GLU A 101 41.09 -14.93 -27.37
N ASP A 102 40.37 -14.56 -28.43
CA ASP A 102 39.12 -15.20 -28.86
C ASP A 102 39.37 -16.61 -29.45
N TYR A 103 39.62 -17.58 -28.57
CA TYR A 103 39.94 -18.96 -28.93
C TYR A 103 38.89 -19.66 -29.80
N LEU A 104 37.66 -19.14 -29.85
CA LEU A 104 36.54 -19.73 -30.60
C LEU A 104 36.07 -18.87 -31.78
N GLY A 105 36.64 -17.68 -31.99
CA GLY A 105 36.26 -16.77 -33.07
C GLY A 105 34.82 -16.24 -32.94
N ILE A 106 34.29 -16.13 -31.72
CA ILE A 106 32.90 -15.78 -31.43
C ILE A 106 32.72 -14.26 -31.22
N GLU A 107 33.78 -13.52 -30.92
CA GLU A 107 33.73 -12.07 -30.72
C GLU A 107 33.13 -11.31 -31.91
N PRO A 108 33.48 -11.60 -33.18
CA PRO A 108 32.85 -10.94 -34.33
C PRO A 108 31.34 -11.20 -34.41
N PHE A 109 30.88 -12.34 -33.89
CA PHE A 109 29.48 -12.72 -33.85
C PHE A 109 28.72 -11.99 -32.73
N ILE A 110 29.34 -11.84 -31.56
CA ILE A 110 28.80 -11.06 -30.43
C ILE A 110 28.70 -9.57 -30.80
N GLU A 111 29.73 -9.01 -31.44
CA GLU A 111 29.68 -7.63 -31.94
C GLU A 111 28.56 -7.43 -32.97
N LYS A 112 28.37 -8.40 -33.87
CA LYS A 112 27.29 -8.38 -34.86
C LYS A 112 25.91 -8.42 -34.21
N LEU A 113 25.71 -9.25 -33.18
CA LEU A 113 24.46 -9.34 -32.41
C LEU A 113 24.19 -8.06 -31.62
N LYS A 114 25.21 -7.49 -30.95
CA LYS A 114 25.08 -6.20 -30.25
C LYS A 114 24.67 -5.09 -31.21
N LYS A 115 25.26 -5.05 -32.40
CA LYS A 115 24.94 -4.07 -33.46
C LYS A 115 23.57 -4.28 -34.09
N GLN A 116 23.01 -5.50 -34.01
CA GLN A 116 21.63 -5.81 -34.38
C GLN A 116 20.64 -5.35 -33.30
N ASN A 117 20.90 -5.63 -32.02
CA ASN A 117 20.05 -5.14 -30.92
C ASN A 117 20.00 -3.60 -30.86
N LEU A 118 21.15 -2.93 -31.06
CA LEU A 118 21.22 -1.45 -31.17
C LEU A 118 20.45 -0.88 -32.38
N LYS A 119 20.18 -1.70 -33.42
CA LYS A 119 19.34 -1.32 -34.56
C LYS A 119 17.86 -1.58 -34.29
N ASP A 120 17.53 -2.65 -33.58
CA ASP A 120 16.16 -3.00 -33.21
C ASP A 120 15.58 -2.02 -32.16
N ASP A 121 16.42 -1.47 -31.27
CA ASP A 121 16.05 -0.35 -30.38
C ASP A 121 15.62 0.92 -31.17
N GLY A 122 16.09 1.07 -32.41
CA GLY A 122 15.74 2.16 -33.31
C GLY A 122 14.43 1.98 -34.08
N GLU A 123 13.96 0.74 -34.25
CA GLU A 123 12.72 0.42 -35.00
C GLU A 123 11.52 0.08 -34.11
N LEU A 124 11.74 -0.22 -32.82
CA LEU A 124 10.67 -0.43 -31.83
C LEU A 124 10.01 0.85 -31.29
N ASN A 125 10.42 2.02 -31.76
CA ASN A 125 9.79 3.32 -31.44
C ASN A 125 8.73 3.75 -32.48
N ARG A 126 8.12 2.82 -33.21
CA ARG A 126 7.12 3.18 -34.22
C ARG A 126 5.99 2.15 -34.32
N ARG A 127 5.00 2.34 -33.43
CA ARG A 127 3.64 1.76 -33.39
C ARG A 127 3.43 0.65 -32.37
N GLU A 128 3.33 1.06 -31.12
CA GLU A 128 2.28 0.58 -30.24
C GLU A 128 1.83 1.81 -29.42
N GLU A 129 0.71 2.42 -29.80
CA GLU A 129 -0.01 3.30 -28.88
C GLU A 129 -0.68 2.38 -27.85
N SER A 130 0.12 1.86 -26.91
CA SER A 130 -0.40 1.42 -25.62
C SER A 130 -0.86 2.67 -24.87
N SER A 131 -1.96 2.52 -24.15
CA SER A 131 -2.55 3.56 -23.31
C SER A 131 -1.59 3.90 -22.16
N ASP A 132 -0.57 4.72 -22.42
CA ASP A 132 0.36 5.26 -21.43
C ASP A 132 -0.41 6.13 -20.44
N SER A 133 -0.72 5.53 -19.29
CA SER A 133 -0.81 6.24 -18.04
C SER A 133 0.59 6.28 -17.43
N ASP A 134 1.50 6.98 -18.10
CA ASP A 134 2.79 7.37 -17.55
C ASP A 134 2.56 8.20 -16.29
N SER A 135 2.90 7.63 -15.14
CA SER A 135 3.06 8.38 -13.90
C SER A 135 4.54 8.51 -13.60
N GLU A 136 5.17 9.38 -14.40
CA GLU A 136 6.39 10.09 -13.99
C GLU A 136 6.10 10.75 -12.63
N LEU A 137 6.79 10.31 -11.57
CA LEU A 137 6.80 10.99 -10.28
C LEU A 137 8.19 11.56 -10.05
N ASP A 138 8.40 12.70 -10.70
CA ASP A 138 8.90 13.96 -10.15
C ASP A 138 9.90 13.84 -8.98
N GLU A 139 11.18 13.81 -9.34
CA GLU A 139 12.16 14.63 -8.65
C GLU A 139 11.63 16.08 -8.68
N VAL A 140 11.28 16.64 -7.51
CA VAL A 140 11.01 18.07 -7.41
C VAL A 140 12.37 18.78 -7.50
N ASP A 141 12.81 18.98 -8.74
CA ASP A 141 13.84 19.95 -9.06
C ASP A 141 13.29 21.34 -8.71
N TRP A 142 13.80 21.93 -7.63
CA TRP A 142 13.46 23.30 -7.24
C TRP A 142 13.75 24.30 -8.39
N ASP A 143 14.61 23.96 -9.35
CA ASP A 143 14.80 24.75 -10.55
C ASP A 143 13.66 24.59 -11.56
N GLU A 144 13.01 23.43 -11.66
CA GLU A 144 11.80 23.26 -12.49
C GLU A 144 10.58 23.98 -11.92
N GLU A 145 10.37 23.94 -10.60
CA GLU A 145 9.29 24.71 -9.96
C GLU A 145 9.51 26.21 -10.15
N ARG A 146 10.74 26.71 -9.92
CA ARG A 146 11.09 28.11 -10.21
C ARG A 146 10.90 28.48 -11.68
N LYS A 147 11.29 27.60 -12.61
CA LYS A 147 11.04 27.80 -14.06
C LYS A 147 9.55 27.82 -14.38
N LYS A 148 8.73 26.94 -13.77
CA LYS A 148 7.27 26.90 -13.93
C LYS A 148 6.65 28.20 -13.42
N GLU A 149 7.10 28.70 -12.26
CA GLU A 149 6.65 29.95 -11.66
C GLU A 149 7.05 31.17 -12.50
N ASP A 150 8.28 31.23 -12.99
CA ASP A 150 8.75 32.28 -13.91
C ASP A 150 7.97 32.28 -15.23
N MET A 151 7.72 31.10 -15.79
CA MET A 151 6.91 30.95 -17.00
C MET A 151 5.46 31.36 -16.78
N PHE A 152 4.89 31.04 -15.61
CA PHE A 152 3.57 31.51 -15.20
C PHE A 152 3.54 33.05 -15.09
N ASN A 153 4.50 33.64 -14.39
CA ASN A 153 4.60 35.09 -14.22
C ASN A 153 4.74 35.81 -15.57
N LYS A 154 5.54 35.30 -16.50
CA LYS A 154 5.64 35.83 -17.87
C LYS A 154 4.30 35.77 -18.61
N LYS A 155 3.58 34.65 -18.52
CA LYS A 155 2.24 34.49 -19.12
C LYS A 155 1.23 35.44 -18.49
N PHE A 156 1.28 35.61 -17.16
CA PHE A 156 0.41 36.50 -16.42
C PHE A 156 0.63 37.97 -16.79
N GLN A 157 1.89 38.42 -16.88
CA GLN A 157 2.18 39.78 -17.35
C GLN A 157 1.72 39.98 -18.79
N ARG A 158 1.91 38.99 -19.66
CA ARG A 158 1.43 39.06 -21.04
C ARG A 158 -0.09 39.15 -21.14
N HIS A 159 -0.81 38.40 -20.32
CA HIS A 159 -2.27 38.47 -20.21
C HIS A 159 -2.74 39.84 -19.73
N LYS A 160 -2.08 40.39 -18.71
CA LYS A 160 -2.33 41.74 -18.20
C LYS A 160 -2.14 42.81 -19.28
N GLU A 161 -1.10 42.71 -20.10
CA GLU A 161 -0.88 43.61 -21.25
C GLU A 161 -2.01 43.51 -22.28
N LEU A 162 -2.48 42.31 -22.59
CA LEU A 162 -3.60 42.09 -23.53
C LEU A 162 -4.90 42.70 -22.99
N LEU A 163 -5.17 42.57 -21.70
CA LEU A 163 -6.31 43.24 -21.05
C LEU A 163 -6.17 44.77 -21.06
N GLN A 164 -4.98 45.30 -20.78
CA GLN A 164 -4.72 46.74 -20.82
C GLN A 164 -4.86 47.31 -22.24
N THR A 165 -4.46 46.56 -23.26
CA THR A 165 -4.61 46.98 -24.67
C THR A 165 -6.05 46.89 -25.14
N LEU A 166 -6.80 45.87 -24.71
CA LEU A 166 -8.24 45.77 -24.94
C LEU A 166 -8.99 46.97 -24.32
N THR A 167 -8.71 47.28 -23.06
CA THR A 167 -9.36 48.41 -22.36
C THR A 167 -8.97 49.79 -22.89
N LYS A 168 -7.79 49.93 -23.49
CA LYS A 168 -7.32 51.16 -24.14
C LYS A 168 -7.79 51.30 -25.60
N SER A 169 -8.40 50.28 -26.19
CA SER A 169 -8.86 50.36 -27.58
C SER A 169 -10.05 51.33 -27.69
N GLU A 170 -9.97 52.26 -28.64
CA GLU A 170 -10.98 53.30 -28.83
C GLU A 170 -12.09 52.85 -29.81
N THR A 171 -11.77 51.91 -30.70
CA THR A 171 -12.69 51.40 -31.73
C THR A 171 -13.18 49.99 -31.43
N LEU A 172 -14.44 49.70 -31.77
CA LEU A 172 -15.06 48.39 -31.52
C LEU A 172 -14.38 47.26 -32.31
N ASP A 173 -13.94 47.53 -33.53
CA ASP A 173 -13.28 46.53 -34.38
C ASP A 173 -11.90 46.13 -33.83
N GLU A 174 -11.15 47.11 -33.28
CA GLU A 174 -9.89 46.82 -32.58
C GLU A 174 -10.13 46.07 -31.28
N ALA A 175 -11.15 46.46 -30.51
CA ALA A 175 -11.55 45.76 -29.30
C ALA A 175 -11.89 44.29 -29.61
N TYR A 176 -12.68 44.03 -30.64
CA TYR A 176 -13.05 42.68 -31.07
C TYR A 176 -11.83 41.85 -31.49
N LYS A 177 -10.87 42.46 -32.19
CA LYS A 177 -9.61 41.81 -32.58
C LYS A 177 -8.71 41.47 -31.38
N TRP A 178 -8.65 42.34 -30.38
CA TRP A 178 -7.90 42.08 -29.15
C TRP A 178 -8.60 41.07 -28.25
N MET A 179 -9.93 41.08 -28.21
CA MET A 179 -10.75 40.09 -27.51
C MET A 179 -10.51 38.69 -28.07
N THR A 180 -10.57 38.49 -29.39
CA THR A 180 -10.27 37.18 -30.00
C THR A 180 -8.82 36.73 -29.80
N LYS A 181 -7.87 37.66 -29.67
CA LYS A 181 -6.47 37.31 -29.32
C LYS A 181 -6.34 36.91 -27.86
N LEU A 182 -7.07 37.58 -26.97
CA LEU A 182 -7.12 37.28 -25.54
C LEU A 182 -7.73 35.89 -25.33
N ASP A 183 -8.87 35.59 -25.96
CA ASP A 183 -9.52 34.28 -25.88
C ASP A 183 -8.57 33.16 -26.32
N LYS A 184 -7.91 33.33 -27.48
CA LYS A 184 -6.91 32.35 -27.98
C LYS A 184 -5.71 32.20 -27.05
N PHE A 185 -5.31 33.27 -26.36
CA PHE A 185 -4.22 33.23 -25.40
C PHE A 185 -4.63 32.47 -24.13
N GLU A 186 -5.82 32.75 -23.60
CA GLU A 186 -6.40 32.06 -22.45
C GLU A 186 -6.62 30.58 -22.73
N GLU A 187 -7.21 30.22 -23.88
CA GLU A 187 -7.40 28.82 -24.30
C GLU A 187 -6.08 28.04 -24.42
N LYS A 188 -4.98 28.73 -24.78
CA LYS A 188 -3.67 28.09 -24.94
C LYS A 188 -2.92 27.95 -23.62
N HIS A 189 -3.00 28.94 -22.73
CA HIS A 189 -2.10 29.06 -21.57
C HIS A 189 -2.80 28.94 -20.21
N PHE A 190 -4.10 29.24 -20.14
CA PHE A 190 -4.93 29.15 -18.95
C PHE A 190 -6.13 28.23 -19.19
N LYS A 191 -5.83 26.99 -19.59
CA LYS A 191 -6.87 25.97 -19.74
C LYS A 191 -7.51 25.69 -18.38
N LEU A 192 -8.75 26.13 -18.22
CA LEU A 192 -9.59 25.69 -17.12
C LEU A 192 -9.79 24.17 -17.25
N ALA A 193 -9.87 23.49 -16.11
CA ALA A 193 -10.27 22.09 -16.09
C ALA A 193 -11.64 21.96 -16.80
N PRO A 194 -11.88 20.87 -17.55
CA PRO A 194 -13.10 20.71 -18.35
C PRO A 194 -14.38 20.84 -17.51
N GLU A 195 -14.32 20.49 -16.22
CA GLU A 195 -15.42 20.63 -15.27
C GLU A 195 -15.84 22.10 -15.09
N TYR A 196 -14.87 23.00 -14.90
CA TYR A 196 -15.11 24.44 -14.77
C TYR A 196 -15.63 25.06 -16.06
N ARG A 197 -15.18 24.56 -17.23
CA ARG A 197 -15.70 24.98 -18.53
C ARG A 197 -17.18 24.61 -18.69
N VAL A 198 -17.53 23.37 -18.37
CA VAL A 198 -18.93 22.89 -18.45
C VAL A 198 -19.83 23.67 -17.49
N ILE A 199 -19.36 23.94 -16.26
CA ILE A 199 -20.09 24.78 -15.29
C ILE A 199 -20.27 26.20 -15.84
N GLY A 200 -19.22 26.79 -16.42
CA GLY A 200 -19.28 28.12 -17.05
C GLY A 200 -20.28 28.18 -18.20
N GLU A 201 -20.28 27.19 -19.08
CA GLU A 201 -21.27 27.07 -20.17
C GLU A 201 -22.69 26.92 -19.64
N LEU A 202 -22.90 26.11 -18.59
CA LEU A 202 -24.21 25.96 -17.94
C LEU A 202 -24.67 27.27 -17.30
N MET A 203 -23.77 28.02 -16.65
CA MET A 203 -24.09 29.34 -16.08
C MET A 203 -24.47 30.35 -17.16
N ASN A 204 -23.78 30.35 -18.30
CA ASN A 204 -24.11 31.22 -19.43
C ASN A 204 -25.48 30.87 -20.02
N ARG A 205 -25.81 29.57 -20.14
CA ARG A 205 -27.15 29.11 -20.56
C ARG A 205 -28.23 29.47 -19.54
N LEU A 206 -27.93 29.37 -18.24
CA LEU A 206 -28.85 29.72 -17.16
C LEU A 206 -29.22 31.22 -17.20
N LYS A 207 -28.27 32.10 -17.56
CA LYS A 207 -28.52 33.55 -17.67
C LYS A 207 -29.57 33.89 -18.73
N VAL A 208 -29.66 33.09 -19.80
CA VAL A 208 -30.58 33.32 -20.94
C VAL A 208 -31.87 32.51 -20.80
N ALA A 209 -31.87 31.40 -20.05
CA ALA A 209 -33.02 30.51 -19.93
C ALA A 209 -34.13 31.04 -19.01
N GLU A 210 -35.38 30.75 -19.37
CA GLU A 210 -36.58 31.11 -18.60
C GLU A 210 -37.45 29.88 -18.28
N GLY A 211 -38.32 30.02 -17.28
CA GLY A 211 -39.30 28.98 -16.91
C GLY A 211 -38.68 27.66 -16.44
N LYS A 212 -39.14 26.55 -17.02
CA LYS A 212 -38.75 25.18 -16.61
C LYS A 212 -37.28 24.88 -16.91
N ASP A 213 -36.74 25.39 -18.01
CA ASP A 213 -35.36 25.15 -18.41
C ASP A 213 -34.36 25.80 -17.45
N LYS A 214 -34.71 26.99 -16.92
CA LYS A 214 -33.93 27.65 -15.88
C LYS A 214 -33.84 26.80 -14.61
N PHE A 215 -34.95 26.19 -14.19
CA PHE A 215 -34.97 25.30 -13.03
C PHE A 215 -34.10 24.05 -13.25
N ILE A 216 -34.19 23.43 -14.42
CA ILE A 216 -33.38 22.24 -14.78
C ILE A 216 -31.89 22.60 -14.83
N LEU A 217 -31.54 23.73 -15.45
CA LEU A 217 -30.16 24.20 -15.52
C LEU A 217 -29.59 24.52 -14.14
N GLN A 218 -30.38 25.15 -13.25
CA GLN A 218 -29.97 25.40 -11.87
C GLN A 218 -29.66 24.10 -11.12
N GLN A 219 -30.51 23.07 -11.26
CA GLN A 219 -30.27 21.77 -10.63
C GLN A 219 -29.03 21.08 -11.19
N LYS A 220 -28.80 21.18 -12.50
CA LYS A 220 -27.59 20.65 -13.15
C LYS A 220 -26.33 21.37 -12.66
N ILE A 221 -26.36 22.69 -12.52
CA ILE A 221 -25.25 23.49 -11.98
C ILE A 221 -24.98 23.10 -10.52
N ASN A 222 -26.00 23.04 -9.67
CA ASN A 222 -25.84 22.66 -8.26
C ASN A 222 -25.31 21.21 -8.10
N ARG A 223 -25.62 20.31 -9.04
CA ARG A 223 -25.02 18.97 -9.07
C ARG A 223 -23.57 19.00 -9.52
N ALA A 224 -23.25 19.74 -10.57
CA ALA A 224 -21.90 19.87 -11.09
C ALA A 224 -20.95 20.51 -10.06
N MET A 225 -21.41 21.57 -9.38
CA MET A 225 -20.66 22.22 -8.29
C MET A 225 -20.31 21.24 -7.16
N ARG A 226 -21.28 20.44 -6.68
CA ARG A 226 -21.01 19.42 -5.65
C ARG A 226 -19.99 18.38 -6.09
N LEU A 227 -20.02 17.96 -7.35
CA LEU A 227 -19.05 16.99 -7.88
C LEU A 227 -17.64 17.58 -7.93
N VAL A 228 -17.50 18.85 -8.30
CA VAL A 228 -16.21 19.56 -8.30
C VAL A 228 -15.70 19.75 -6.87
N GLU A 229 -16.54 20.25 -5.96
CA GLU A 229 -16.20 20.41 -4.54
C GLU A 229 -15.75 19.09 -3.90
N TRP A 230 -16.41 17.97 -4.23
CA TRP A 230 -15.99 16.65 -3.78
C TRP A 230 -14.64 16.24 -4.38
N LYS A 231 -14.44 16.45 -5.68
CA LYS A 231 -13.16 16.11 -6.33
C LYS A 231 -11.99 16.89 -5.72
N GLU A 232 -12.18 18.17 -5.42
CA GLU A 232 -11.15 19.03 -4.79
C GLU A 232 -10.91 18.70 -3.32
N ALA A 233 -11.98 18.36 -2.57
CA ALA A 233 -11.87 17.94 -1.17
C ALA A 233 -11.12 16.60 -1.02
N PHE A 234 -11.20 15.73 -2.02
CA PHE A 234 -10.58 14.40 -2.01
C PHE A 234 -9.38 14.27 -2.97
N ASP A 235 -8.83 15.38 -3.45
CA ASP A 235 -7.62 15.36 -4.28
C ASP A 235 -6.41 14.93 -3.42
N PRO A 236 -5.73 13.81 -3.76
CA PRO A 236 -4.54 13.34 -3.05
C PRO A 236 -3.36 14.32 -3.17
N ASN A 237 -3.39 15.25 -4.13
CA ASN A 237 -2.32 16.23 -4.32
C ASN A 237 -2.57 17.56 -3.57
N ASN A 238 -3.72 17.71 -2.91
CA ASN A 238 -4.05 18.94 -2.20
C ASN A 238 -3.47 18.94 -0.78
N PRO A 239 -2.51 19.82 -0.44
CA PRO A 239 -1.86 19.86 0.88
C PRO A 239 -2.84 20.19 2.01
N ALA A 240 -3.98 20.84 1.72
CA ALA A 240 -5.02 21.12 2.72
C ALA A 240 -5.71 19.83 3.24
N ASN A 241 -5.62 18.73 2.50
CA ASN A 241 -6.23 17.45 2.86
C ASN A 241 -5.41 16.66 3.90
N TYR A 242 -4.16 17.06 4.13
CA TYR A 242 -3.26 16.46 5.11
C TYR A 242 -3.11 17.39 6.33
N GLY A 243 -3.07 16.83 7.54
CA GLY A 243 -2.90 17.59 8.79
C GLY A 243 -1.61 17.24 9.52
N VAL A 244 -1.01 18.23 10.18
CA VAL A 244 0.10 18.01 11.14
C VAL A 244 -0.49 17.69 12.50
N ILE A 245 0.05 16.67 13.17
CA ILE A 245 -0.28 16.36 14.57
C ILE A 245 0.41 17.40 15.46
N GLU A 246 -0.36 18.28 16.10
CA GLU A 246 0.13 18.98 17.28
C GLU A 246 0.33 17.92 18.37
N ARG A 247 1.59 17.61 18.68
CA ARG A 247 1.94 16.75 19.80
C ARG A 247 1.56 17.51 21.08
N ASP A 248 0.33 17.37 21.52
CA ASP A 248 -0.04 17.77 22.88
C ASP A 248 0.80 16.94 23.86
N ASN A 249 1.67 17.65 24.58
CA ASN A 249 2.57 17.22 25.65
C ASN A 249 2.25 15.84 26.26
N VAL A 250 2.85 14.79 25.70
CA VAL A 250 3.14 13.56 26.45
C VAL A 250 4.59 13.66 26.90
N GLN A 251 4.73 14.01 28.16
CA GLN A 251 5.98 14.25 28.84
C GLN A 251 6.74 12.92 29.05
N GLY A 252 7.88 12.78 28.38
CA GLY A 252 9.07 12.11 28.92
C GLY A 252 9.27 10.63 28.62
N GLY A 253 10.29 10.36 27.82
CA GLY A 253 11.19 9.21 28.01
C GLY A 253 11.10 8.11 26.96
N GLY A 254 11.99 8.15 25.96
CA GLY A 254 12.20 6.98 25.10
C GLY A 254 12.84 7.22 23.73
N GLU A 255 13.45 8.38 23.46
CA GLU A 255 14.23 8.58 22.24
C GLU A 255 15.69 8.22 22.57
N GLU A 256 16.11 6.98 22.26
CA GLU A 256 17.54 6.61 22.06
C GLU A 256 17.79 5.11 21.75
N LYS A 257 16.77 4.27 21.49
CA LYS A 257 17.00 2.81 21.28
C LYS A 257 16.40 2.14 20.05
N GLU A 258 15.94 2.89 19.05
CA GLU A 258 15.44 2.28 17.80
C GLU A 258 16.50 2.13 16.68
N GLU A 259 17.72 2.63 16.85
CA GLU A 259 18.75 2.58 15.80
C GLU A 259 19.52 1.25 15.64
N ARG A 260 19.13 0.15 16.31
CA ARG A 260 19.90 -1.11 16.23
C ARG A 260 19.15 -2.37 15.81
N LEU A 261 17.93 -2.29 15.27
CA LEU A 261 17.17 -3.50 14.90
C LEU A 261 16.60 -3.51 13.48
N VAL A 262 17.24 -2.81 12.53
CA VAL A 262 16.88 -2.90 11.09
C VAL A 262 17.77 -3.91 10.34
N ALA A 263 18.82 -4.45 10.97
CA ALA A 263 19.72 -5.43 10.37
C ALA A 263 19.33 -6.88 10.72
N ASP A 264 18.08 -7.28 10.47
CA ASP A 264 17.75 -8.71 10.35
C ASP A 264 16.52 -8.89 9.44
N GLY A 265 16.80 -9.13 8.16
CA GLY A 265 15.82 -9.44 7.14
C GLY A 265 15.16 -10.79 7.38
N ALA A 266 14.09 -10.81 8.16
CA ALA A 266 13.18 -11.95 8.22
C ALA A 266 12.17 -11.85 7.07
N LYS A 267 12.36 -12.67 6.03
CA LYS A 267 11.32 -13.02 5.05
C LYS A 267 10.04 -13.39 5.81
N ASP A 268 8.98 -12.60 5.63
CA ASP A 268 7.66 -12.83 6.22
C ASP A 268 6.85 -13.65 5.21
N ASP A 269 6.86 -14.98 5.37
CA ASP A 269 6.07 -15.90 4.54
C ASP A 269 4.57 -15.64 4.76
N ASN A 270 3.91 -14.99 3.80
CA ASN A 270 2.45 -14.87 3.73
C ASN A 270 1.98 -15.19 2.29
N ASP A 271 2.10 -16.45 1.89
CA ASP A 271 1.73 -16.96 0.54
C ASP A 271 0.22 -17.21 0.35
N ASP A 272 -0.67 -16.43 0.97
CA ASP A 272 -2.09 -16.84 1.08
C ASP A 272 -3.14 -15.81 0.57
N ASP A 273 -2.74 -14.66 0.00
CA ASP A 273 -3.68 -13.66 -0.56
C ASP A 273 -3.03 -12.89 -1.76
N GLU A 274 -2.51 -13.59 -2.78
CA GLU A 274 -1.59 -13.05 -3.82
C GLU A 274 -2.22 -12.52 -5.13
N GLU A 275 -3.53 -12.28 -5.22
CA GLU A 275 -4.18 -11.96 -6.52
C GLU A 275 -4.67 -10.50 -6.69
N GLU A 276 -4.32 -9.54 -5.82
CA GLU A 276 -4.89 -8.17 -5.95
C GLU A 276 -3.93 -7.02 -5.53
N PHE A 277 -2.61 -7.12 -5.74
CA PHE A 277 -1.64 -6.11 -5.24
C PHE A 277 -0.34 -5.92 -6.07
N ASP A 278 -0.38 -5.99 -7.40
CA ASP A 278 0.84 -5.85 -8.22
C ASP A 278 1.42 -4.41 -8.20
N ASP A 279 0.60 -3.38 -8.37
CA ASP A 279 1.04 -1.97 -8.51
C ASP A 279 1.75 -1.36 -7.27
N MET A 280 1.58 -1.96 -6.10
CA MET A 280 2.22 -1.48 -4.85
C MET A 280 3.56 -2.16 -4.62
N LYS A 281 3.66 -3.43 -5.01
CA LYS A 281 4.89 -4.21 -4.90
C LYS A 281 5.96 -3.63 -5.83
N GLU A 282 5.56 -3.27 -7.05
CA GLU A 282 6.43 -2.61 -8.03
C GLU A 282 7.00 -1.28 -7.51
N ARG A 283 6.16 -0.46 -6.86
CA ARG A 283 6.62 0.81 -6.24
C ARG A 283 7.59 0.59 -5.10
N ASP A 284 7.37 -0.43 -4.28
CA ASP A 284 8.28 -0.79 -3.19
C ASP A 284 9.62 -1.36 -3.73
N ASP A 285 9.58 -2.13 -4.82
CA ASP A 285 10.75 -2.70 -5.48
C ASP A 285 11.63 -1.61 -6.12
N ILE A 286 11.02 -0.64 -6.82
CA ILE A 286 11.73 0.52 -7.40
C ILE A 286 12.38 1.37 -6.30
N LEU A 287 11.68 1.60 -5.19
CA LEU A 287 12.24 2.34 -4.05
C LEU A 287 13.42 1.61 -3.41
N LEU A 288 13.34 0.28 -3.31
CA LEU A 288 14.42 -0.55 -2.80
C LEU A 288 15.65 -0.47 -3.71
N GLU A 289 15.47 -0.49 -5.03
CA GLU A 289 16.56 -0.32 -6.00
C GLU A 289 17.24 1.05 -5.86
N LYS A 290 16.46 2.13 -5.71
CA LYS A 290 16.99 3.47 -5.46
C LYS A 290 17.79 3.55 -4.16
N LEU A 291 17.29 2.95 -3.08
CA LEU A 291 18.02 2.89 -1.80
C LEU A 291 19.33 2.10 -1.93
N ASN A 292 19.29 0.93 -2.56
CA ASN A 292 20.48 0.11 -2.80
C ASN A 292 21.53 0.84 -3.65
N ALA A 293 21.10 1.63 -4.64
CA ALA A 293 22.00 2.44 -5.45
C ALA A 293 22.69 3.54 -4.62
N ILE A 294 21.98 4.18 -3.68
CA ILE A 294 22.55 5.19 -2.78
C ILE A 294 23.47 4.55 -1.76
N ASP A 295 23.10 3.42 -1.18
CA ASP A 295 23.93 2.69 -0.22
C ASP A 295 25.24 2.21 -0.88
N LYS A 296 25.19 1.73 -2.13
CA LYS A 296 26.38 1.38 -2.92
C LYS A 296 27.28 2.58 -3.20
N LYS A 297 26.70 3.74 -3.50
CA LYS A 297 27.45 5.01 -3.66
C LYS A 297 28.09 5.42 -2.33
N LEU A 298 27.35 5.37 -1.22
CA LEU A 298 27.88 5.67 0.12
C LEU A 298 29.07 4.77 0.47
N GLU A 299 28.97 3.47 0.23
CA GLU A 299 30.04 2.51 0.50
C GLU A 299 31.30 2.83 -0.32
N SER A 300 31.15 3.13 -1.61
CA SER A 300 32.28 3.55 -2.46
C SER A 300 32.94 4.84 -1.97
N LYS A 301 32.14 5.83 -1.57
CA LYS A 301 32.63 7.13 -1.09
C LYS A 301 33.28 7.05 0.28
N LEU A 302 32.77 6.20 1.16
CA LEU A 302 33.38 5.93 2.47
C LEU A 302 34.75 5.25 2.30
N SER A 303 34.88 4.30 1.37
CA SER A 303 36.17 3.67 1.06
C SER A 303 37.19 4.68 0.49
N GLU A 304 36.75 5.59 -0.39
CA GLU A 304 37.57 6.68 -0.90
C GLU A 304 37.98 7.68 0.20
N LEU A 305 37.08 7.95 1.16
CA LEU A 305 37.35 8.86 2.28
C LEU A 305 38.49 8.33 3.17
N ASP A 306 38.53 7.03 3.47
CA ASP A 306 39.56 6.42 4.31
C ASP A 306 40.99 6.67 3.79
N HIS A 307 41.14 6.91 2.48
CA HIS A 307 42.42 7.04 1.79
C HIS A 307 42.73 8.49 1.40
N THR A 308 41.83 9.45 1.70
CA THR A 308 41.96 10.84 1.27
C THR A 308 41.97 11.79 2.47
N PHE A 309 42.99 12.65 2.54
CA PHE A 309 43.15 13.60 3.64
C PHE A 309 43.11 15.06 3.16
N GLY A 310 42.80 15.98 4.08
CA GLY A 310 42.85 17.43 3.83
C GLY A 310 41.60 17.98 3.12
N LYS A 311 41.78 18.95 2.21
CA LYS A 311 40.65 19.63 1.53
C LYS A 311 39.81 18.70 0.65
N LYS A 312 40.41 17.63 0.11
CA LYS A 312 39.70 16.63 -0.70
C LYS A 312 38.85 15.72 0.18
N GLY A 313 39.37 15.27 1.32
CA GLY A 313 38.60 14.53 2.32
C GLY A 313 37.37 15.31 2.80
N LYS A 314 37.52 16.62 3.10
CA LYS A 314 36.37 17.47 3.49
C LYS A 314 35.26 17.55 2.45
N ARG A 315 35.60 17.55 1.16
CA ARG A 315 34.59 17.54 0.08
C ARG A 315 33.88 16.18 -0.01
N LEU A 316 34.61 15.08 0.21
CA LEU A 316 34.04 13.75 0.25
C LEU A 316 33.13 13.56 1.48
N GLU A 317 33.50 14.12 2.63
CA GLU A 317 32.64 14.14 3.83
C GLU A 317 31.33 14.90 3.58
N GLU A 318 31.37 16.01 2.86
CA GLU A 318 30.17 16.75 2.42
C GLU A 318 29.33 15.90 1.46
N GLU A 319 29.93 15.27 0.45
CA GLU A 319 29.22 14.41 -0.50
C GLU A 319 28.57 13.17 0.18
N ILE A 320 29.26 12.55 1.14
CA ILE A 320 28.72 11.46 1.96
C ILE A 320 27.54 11.94 2.80
N ARG A 321 27.63 13.15 3.35
CA ARG A 321 26.53 13.74 4.12
C ARG A 321 25.32 13.98 3.22
N ASP A 322 25.53 14.54 2.03
CA ASP A 322 24.46 14.79 1.06
C ASP A 322 23.77 13.48 0.64
N LEU A 323 24.54 12.41 0.35
CA LEU A 323 23.99 11.09 0.02
C LEU A 323 23.23 10.45 1.20
N ALA A 324 23.71 10.64 2.43
CA ALA A 324 23.02 10.16 3.61
C ALA A 324 21.71 10.93 3.86
N GLU A 325 21.71 12.24 3.61
CA GLU A 325 20.51 13.08 3.64
C GLU A 325 19.50 12.66 2.55
N GLU A 326 19.96 12.36 1.34
CA GLU A 326 19.13 11.83 0.24
C GLU A 326 18.49 10.48 0.63
N ARG A 327 19.30 9.55 1.18
CA ARG A 327 18.81 8.26 1.69
C ARG A 327 17.75 8.46 2.76
N ASN A 328 18.01 9.35 3.71
CA ASN A 328 17.08 9.67 4.79
C ASN A 328 15.78 10.29 4.24
N ALA A 329 15.86 11.24 3.31
CA ALA A 329 14.71 11.88 2.69
C ALA A 329 13.79 10.89 1.96
N LEU A 330 14.36 9.92 1.23
CA LEU A 330 13.61 8.84 0.59
C LEU A 330 12.89 7.96 1.62
N THR A 331 13.55 7.65 2.74
CA THR A 331 12.92 6.88 3.81
C THR A 331 11.86 7.67 4.58
N GLU A 332 12.02 8.99 4.73
CA GLU A 332 11.08 9.87 5.45
C GLU A 332 9.75 10.03 4.72
N LYS A 333 9.75 10.07 3.38
CA LYS A 333 8.52 10.06 2.57
C LYS A 333 7.62 8.85 2.88
N LYS A 334 8.19 7.67 3.14
CA LYS A 334 7.44 6.45 3.53
C LYS A 334 7.04 6.45 5.02
N ARG A 335 7.75 7.19 5.87
CA ARG A 335 7.55 7.21 7.34
C ARG A 335 6.50 8.20 7.82
N GLN A 336 5.98 9.10 6.98
CA GLN A 336 4.92 10.01 7.43
C GLN A 336 3.66 9.20 7.73
N PRO A 337 3.19 9.13 9.00
CA PRO A 337 1.97 8.43 9.32
C PRO A 337 0.81 9.14 8.62
N LEU A 338 0.19 8.46 7.66
CA LEU A 338 -1.00 8.95 6.94
C LEU A 338 -2.14 9.12 7.93
N TYR A 339 -2.29 10.32 8.50
CA TYR A 339 -3.49 10.73 9.20
C TYR A 339 -4.44 11.38 8.20
N ARG A 340 -5.51 10.68 7.83
CA ARG A 340 -6.60 11.27 7.05
C ARG A 340 -7.64 11.87 7.99
N LYS A 341 -7.83 13.18 7.90
CA LYS A 341 -8.92 13.88 8.62
C LYS A 341 -10.27 13.34 8.12
N GLY A 342 -11.24 13.20 9.02
CA GLY A 342 -12.61 12.76 8.68
C GLY A 342 -12.83 11.24 8.65
N TYR A 343 -11.85 10.44 9.05
CA TYR A 343 -12.01 8.99 9.21
C TYR A 343 -11.93 8.59 10.68
N ASP A 344 -12.96 7.88 11.12
CA ASP A 344 -12.96 7.24 12.43
C ASP A 344 -12.36 5.85 12.33
N VAL A 345 -11.56 5.48 13.33
CA VAL A 345 -10.88 4.19 13.37
C VAL A 345 -11.27 3.43 14.62
N HIS A 346 -11.62 2.15 14.46
CA HIS A 346 -12.00 1.27 15.54
C HIS A 346 -11.16 -0.01 15.55
N VAL A 347 -10.71 -0.38 16.74
CA VAL A 347 -10.03 -1.65 16.97
C VAL A 347 -11.07 -2.76 17.14
N ILE A 348 -10.98 -3.79 16.30
CA ILE A 348 -11.91 -4.93 16.34
C ILE A 348 -11.40 -6.00 17.30
N ASP A 349 -10.12 -6.32 17.21
CA ASP A 349 -9.50 -7.43 17.93
C ASP A 349 -7.99 -7.21 18.08
N VAL A 350 -7.47 -7.57 19.25
CA VAL A 350 -6.03 -7.58 19.52
C VAL A 350 -5.70 -8.92 20.15
N LYS A 351 -4.81 -9.68 19.52
CA LYS A 351 -4.44 -11.03 19.96
C LYS A 351 -2.94 -11.13 20.16
N LYS A 352 -2.54 -11.82 21.23
CA LYS A 352 -1.17 -12.30 21.40
C LYS A 352 -1.03 -13.65 20.71
N VAL A 353 -0.11 -13.76 19.77
CA VAL A 353 0.18 -14.97 18.99
C VAL A 353 1.61 -15.42 19.28
N ALA A 354 1.86 -16.73 19.27
CA ALA A 354 3.19 -17.27 19.56
C ALA A 354 3.63 -18.29 18.51
N LYS A 355 4.88 -18.18 18.04
CA LYS A 355 5.57 -19.20 17.24
C LYS A 355 6.39 -20.06 18.20
N VAL A 356 6.15 -21.38 18.20
CA VAL A 356 6.94 -22.33 18.99
C VAL A 356 8.17 -22.75 18.19
N THR A 357 9.35 -22.64 18.79
CA THR A 357 10.64 -23.07 18.24
C THR A 357 11.29 -24.06 19.19
N LYS A 358 12.37 -24.73 18.77
CA LYS A 358 13.13 -25.65 19.63
C LYS A 358 13.66 -24.96 20.90
N GLY A 359 14.01 -23.67 20.81
CA GLY A 359 14.55 -22.88 21.92
C GLY A 359 13.52 -22.15 22.78
N GLY A 360 12.23 -22.19 22.44
CA GLY A 360 11.20 -21.51 23.21
C GLY A 360 10.03 -20.99 22.37
N ARG A 361 9.23 -20.10 22.95
CA ARG A 361 8.07 -19.47 22.28
C ARG A 361 8.36 -18.01 22.01
N VAL A 362 8.35 -17.62 20.73
CA VAL A 362 8.47 -16.23 20.31
C VAL A 362 7.06 -15.65 20.21
N GLU A 363 6.76 -14.67 21.05
CA GLU A 363 5.44 -14.04 21.13
C GLU A 363 5.41 -12.73 20.33
N ARG A 364 4.28 -12.45 19.70
CA ARG A 364 4.00 -11.21 18.98
C ARG A 364 2.54 -10.81 19.18
N TYR A 365 2.22 -9.55 18.99
CA TYR A 365 0.84 -9.06 19.01
C TYR A 365 0.34 -8.86 17.59
N THR A 366 -0.94 -9.16 17.38
CA THR A 366 -1.67 -8.88 16.14
C THR A 366 -2.83 -7.96 16.46
N ALA A 367 -3.03 -6.92 15.67
CA ALA A 367 -4.15 -6.00 15.78
C ALA A 367 -4.94 -6.03 14.48
N LEU A 368 -6.28 -6.08 14.59
CA LEU A 368 -7.22 -5.94 13.49
C LEU A 368 -8.00 -4.64 13.70
N MET A 369 -7.89 -3.73 12.74
CA MET A 369 -8.52 -2.41 12.78
C MET A 369 -9.36 -2.19 11.54
N VAL A 370 -10.37 -1.33 11.70
CA VAL A 370 -11.29 -0.90 10.64
C VAL A 370 -11.39 0.62 10.71
N CYS A 371 -11.40 1.28 9.57
CA CYS A 371 -11.49 2.72 9.41
C CYS A 371 -12.67 3.06 8.49
N GLY A 372 -13.31 4.21 8.67
CA GLY A 372 -14.37 4.65 7.76
C GLY A 372 -14.84 6.07 8.02
N ASN A 373 -15.50 6.66 7.03
CA ASN A 373 -15.93 8.07 7.04
C ASN A 373 -17.45 8.25 7.24
N TYR A 374 -18.19 7.19 7.57
CA TYR A 374 -19.66 7.18 7.65
C TYR A 374 -20.40 7.53 6.35
N GLU A 375 -19.68 7.67 5.23
CA GLU A 375 -20.24 8.08 3.95
C GLU A 375 -20.15 7.00 2.86
N GLY A 376 -19.81 5.77 3.25
CA GLY A 376 -19.71 4.63 2.34
C GLY A 376 -18.27 4.22 2.05
N VAL A 377 -17.27 4.90 2.60
CA VAL A 377 -15.87 4.47 2.48
C VAL A 377 -15.47 3.74 3.76
N ILE A 378 -14.99 2.51 3.61
CA ILE A 378 -14.50 1.69 4.72
C ILE A 378 -13.20 1.02 4.34
N GLY A 379 -12.25 0.95 5.27
CA GLY A 379 -11.05 0.14 5.14
C GLY A 379 -10.85 -0.79 6.32
N TYR A 380 -9.98 -1.76 6.14
CA TYR A 380 -9.56 -2.64 7.23
C TYR A 380 -8.11 -3.06 7.02
N ALA A 381 -7.43 -3.34 8.13
CA ALA A 381 -6.10 -3.91 8.08
C ALA A 381 -5.81 -4.78 9.29
N LYS A 382 -4.94 -5.76 9.06
CA LYS A 382 -4.35 -6.60 10.10
C LYS A 382 -2.85 -6.37 10.10
N ALA A 383 -2.29 -6.03 11.26
CA ALA A 383 -0.85 -5.91 11.41
C ALA A 383 -0.34 -6.75 12.59
N LYS A 384 0.96 -7.02 12.58
CA LYS A 384 1.67 -7.79 13.60
C LYS A 384 2.91 -7.02 14.04
N ALA A 385 3.17 -6.98 15.34
CA ALA A 385 4.35 -6.34 15.91
C ALA A 385 4.77 -7.01 17.23
N GLU A 386 5.86 -6.53 17.83
CA GLU A 386 6.38 -7.04 19.10
C GLU A 386 5.56 -6.56 20.30
N THR A 387 5.05 -5.32 20.24
CA THR A 387 4.17 -4.74 21.26
C THR A 387 2.76 -4.51 20.71
N GLY A 388 1.75 -4.52 21.59
CA GLY A 388 0.36 -4.29 21.20
C GLY A 388 0.13 -2.90 20.61
N GLN A 389 0.77 -1.86 21.17
CA GLN A 389 0.65 -0.49 20.66
C GLN A 389 1.29 -0.33 19.28
N SER A 390 2.48 -0.88 19.07
CA SER A 390 3.12 -0.89 17.74
C SER A 390 2.26 -1.64 16.71
N ALA A 391 1.62 -2.75 17.10
CA ALA A 391 0.71 -3.47 16.20
C ALA A 391 -0.52 -2.64 15.82
N MET A 392 -1.08 -1.86 16.76
CA MET A 392 -2.20 -0.97 16.48
C MET A 392 -1.78 0.18 15.55
N GLN A 393 -0.63 0.80 15.77
CA GLN A 393 -0.14 1.87 14.90
C GLN A 393 0.10 1.37 13.46
N LYS A 394 0.76 0.21 13.31
CA LYS A 394 0.93 -0.42 12.00
C LYS A 394 -0.40 -0.79 11.34
N ALA A 395 -1.39 -1.22 12.11
CA ALA A 395 -2.72 -1.53 11.58
C ALA A 395 -3.49 -0.26 11.19
N TYR A 396 -3.30 0.84 11.93
CA TYR A 396 -3.88 2.14 11.62
C TYR A 396 -3.41 2.64 10.25
N GLU A 397 -2.09 2.68 10.02
CA GLU A 397 -1.48 3.13 8.76
C GLU A 397 -1.94 2.27 7.57
N LYS A 398 -1.90 0.95 7.73
CA LYS A 398 -2.33 0.01 6.68
C LYS A 398 -3.83 0.11 6.36
N CYS A 399 -4.66 0.56 7.31
CA CYS A 399 -6.10 0.66 7.08
C CYS A 399 -6.44 1.67 5.98
N PHE A 400 -5.71 2.79 5.95
CA PHE A 400 -5.93 3.86 4.97
C PHE A 400 -5.42 3.54 3.57
N GLN A 401 -4.59 2.51 3.44
CA GLN A 401 -4.13 2.00 2.16
C GLN A 401 -5.22 1.13 1.50
N ASN A 402 -6.02 0.43 2.30
CA ASN A 402 -7.01 -0.54 1.82
C ASN A 402 -8.44 -0.03 2.01
N LEU A 403 -8.79 1.04 1.31
CA LEU A 403 -10.15 1.61 1.34
C LEU A 403 -11.03 1.02 0.24
N HIS A 404 -12.26 0.67 0.59
CA HIS A 404 -13.30 0.20 -0.30
C HIS A 404 -14.50 1.16 -0.25
N TYR A 405 -14.99 1.53 -1.43
CA TYR A 405 -16.24 2.26 -1.56
C TYR A 405 -17.43 1.30 -1.58
N ILE A 406 -18.47 1.63 -0.82
CA ILE A 406 -19.66 0.82 -0.64
C ILE A 406 -20.88 1.69 -0.88
N GLU A 407 -21.72 1.25 -1.81
CA GLU A 407 -22.95 1.93 -2.13
C GLU A 407 -24.02 1.70 -1.06
N ARG A 408 -24.68 2.79 -0.67
CA ARG A 408 -25.74 2.80 0.33
C ARG A 408 -27.06 3.15 -0.35
N HIS A 409 -28.06 2.31 -0.16
CA HIS A 409 -29.42 2.58 -0.64
C HIS A 409 -30.10 3.57 0.33
N GLU A 410 -30.63 4.66 -0.24
CA GLU A 410 -31.28 5.76 0.50
C GLU A 410 -30.44 6.32 1.67
N GLU A 411 -29.11 6.22 1.60
CA GLU A 411 -28.19 6.65 2.66
C GLU A 411 -28.39 5.98 4.04
N HIS A 412 -29.16 4.88 4.13
CA HIS A 412 -29.45 4.23 5.40
C HIS A 412 -29.37 2.69 5.40
N THR A 413 -29.62 2.01 4.26
CA THR A 413 -29.70 0.54 4.18
C THR A 413 -29.03 -0.03 2.92
N ILE A 414 -29.10 -1.36 2.74
CA ILE A 414 -28.62 -2.07 1.54
C ILE A 414 -29.76 -2.25 0.51
N ALA A 415 -29.43 -2.37 -0.77
CA ALA A 415 -30.45 -2.46 -1.84
C ALA A 415 -31.30 -3.75 -1.76
N HIS A 416 -30.67 -4.89 -1.47
CA HIS A 416 -31.36 -6.18 -1.40
C HIS A 416 -30.71 -7.11 -0.36
N ALA A 417 -31.41 -8.19 -0.02
CA ALA A 417 -30.88 -9.18 0.92
C ALA A 417 -29.78 -10.01 0.26
N ILE A 418 -28.62 -10.11 0.90
CA ILE A 418 -27.47 -10.84 0.36
C ILE A 418 -26.96 -11.89 1.33
N GLN A 419 -26.58 -13.03 0.77
CA GLN A 419 -25.90 -14.11 1.47
C GLN A 419 -24.53 -14.28 0.86
N THR A 420 -23.49 -14.19 1.68
CA THR A 420 -22.11 -14.48 1.26
C THR A 420 -21.42 -15.42 2.22
N SER A 421 -20.33 -16.02 1.75
CA SER A 421 -19.46 -16.83 2.59
C SER A 421 -18.00 -16.52 2.33
N TYR A 422 -17.22 -16.49 3.40
CA TYR A 422 -15.77 -16.45 3.37
C TYR A 422 -15.21 -17.58 4.24
N LYS A 423 -14.49 -18.52 3.61
CA LYS A 423 -14.06 -19.78 4.23
C LYS A 423 -15.27 -20.46 4.91
N LYS A 424 -15.18 -20.80 6.20
CA LYS A 424 -16.27 -21.41 7.01
C LYS A 424 -17.23 -20.41 7.68
N THR A 425 -17.20 -19.14 7.27
CA THR A 425 -18.04 -18.06 7.83
C THR A 425 -19.11 -17.69 6.81
N LYS A 426 -20.39 -17.86 7.16
CA LYS A 426 -21.52 -17.45 6.33
C LYS A 426 -22.13 -16.18 6.92
N LEU A 427 -22.32 -15.16 6.10
CA LEU A 427 -22.93 -13.90 6.48
C LEU A 427 -24.23 -13.71 5.68
N TYR A 428 -25.26 -13.28 6.39
CA TYR A 428 -26.53 -12.89 5.83
C TYR A 428 -26.78 -11.43 6.21
N LEU A 429 -27.08 -10.61 5.22
CA LEU A 429 -27.49 -9.22 5.39
C LEU A 429 -28.89 -9.06 4.79
N TRP A 430 -29.78 -8.44 5.55
CA TRP A 430 -31.12 -8.08 5.08
C TRP A 430 -31.34 -6.57 5.24
N PRO A 431 -31.96 -5.92 4.24
CA PRO A 431 -32.39 -4.54 4.37
C PRO A 431 -33.40 -4.40 5.50
N ALA A 432 -33.44 -3.21 6.11
CA ALA A 432 -34.36 -2.91 7.19
C ALA A 432 -34.96 -1.51 7.02
N PRO A 433 -36.23 -1.31 7.41
CA PRO A 433 -36.86 0.00 7.33
C PRO A 433 -36.23 0.96 8.35
N THR A 434 -36.43 2.26 8.10
CA THR A 434 -35.76 3.36 8.83
C THR A 434 -35.96 3.34 10.34
N THR A 435 -37.02 2.70 10.82
CA THR A 435 -37.40 2.61 12.24
C THR A 435 -36.71 1.48 13.01
N THR A 436 -36.09 0.51 12.32
CA THR A 436 -35.57 -0.70 12.98
C THR A 436 -34.26 -0.48 13.73
N GLY A 437 -33.41 0.41 13.22
CA GLY A 437 -32.02 0.52 13.61
C GLY A 437 -31.17 -0.67 13.15
N MET A 438 -29.90 -0.67 13.56
CA MET A 438 -28.94 -1.70 13.19
C MET A 438 -28.93 -2.87 14.19
N LYS A 439 -29.32 -4.06 13.71
CA LYS A 439 -29.32 -5.32 14.45
C LYS A 439 -28.26 -6.26 13.88
N ALA A 440 -27.03 -6.10 14.37
CA ALA A 440 -25.87 -6.85 13.92
C ALA A 440 -24.96 -7.28 15.09
N GLY A 441 -24.18 -8.35 14.90
CA GLY A 441 -23.16 -8.77 15.87
C GLY A 441 -21.99 -7.77 15.93
N ARG A 442 -21.23 -7.74 17.04
CA ARG A 442 -20.21 -6.71 17.34
C ARG A 442 -19.35 -6.29 16.14
N VAL A 443 -18.65 -7.23 15.52
CA VAL A 443 -17.73 -6.96 14.40
C VAL A 443 -18.46 -6.36 13.20
N VAL A 444 -19.55 -7.01 12.77
CA VAL A 444 -20.36 -6.56 11.62
C VAL A 444 -20.98 -5.20 11.92
N LYS A 445 -21.45 -4.98 13.14
CA LYS A 445 -22.04 -3.72 13.59
C LYS A 445 -21.05 -2.57 13.49
N THR A 446 -19.83 -2.75 13.98
CA THR A 446 -18.79 -1.72 13.91
C THR A 446 -18.46 -1.36 12.47
N MET A 447 -18.35 -2.36 11.58
CA MET A 447 -18.10 -2.10 10.16
C MET A 447 -19.25 -1.36 9.47
N LEU A 448 -20.47 -1.85 9.64
CA LEU A 448 -21.64 -1.23 9.02
C LEU A 448 -21.87 0.20 9.53
N LEU A 449 -21.57 0.46 10.80
CA LEU A 449 -21.62 1.81 11.36
C LEU A 449 -20.61 2.73 10.66
N LEU A 450 -19.34 2.32 10.57
CA LEU A 450 -18.27 3.10 9.94
C LEU A 450 -18.47 3.29 8.45
N ALA A 451 -19.14 2.34 7.78
CA ALA A 451 -19.56 2.50 6.39
C ALA A 451 -20.75 3.47 6.24
N GLY A 452 -21.44 3.85 7.33
CA GLY A 452 -22.54 4.81 7.28
C GLY A 452 -23.95 4.20 7.18
N PHE A 453 -24.11 2.91 7.46
CA PHE A 453 -25.42 2.27 7.50
C PHE A 453 -26.11 2.50 8.85
N LYS A 454 -27.41 2.79 8.78
CA LYS A 454 -28.25 3.03 9.96
C LYS A 454 -29.14 1.83 10.26
N ASN A 455 -29.65 1.16 9.21
CA ASN A 455 -30.70 0.15 9.31
C ASN A 455 -30.35 -1.10 8.52
N ILE A 456 -29.79 -2.10 9.19
CA ILE A 456 -29.49 -3.42 8.61
C ILE A 456 -29.73 -4.50 9.66
N LYS A 457 -30.28 -5.64 9.24
CA LYS A 457 -30.30 -6.87 10.03
C LYS A 457 -29.20 -7.80 9.51
N SER A 458 -28.39 -8.34 10.41
CA SER A 458 -27.36 -9.31 10.01
C SER A 458 -27.36 -10.57 10.86
N LYS A 459 -26.95 -11.67 10.25
CA LYS A 459 -26.69 -12.94 10.93
C LYS A 459 -25.40 -13.56 10.42
N VAL A 460 -24.51 -13.88 11.34
CA VAL A 460 -23.31 -14.69 11.07
C VAL A 460 -23.58 -16.12 11.52
N ILE A 461 -23.31 -17.09 10.64
CA ILE A 461 -23.46 -18.52 10.88
C ILE A 461 -22.12 -19.22 10.59
N GLY A 462 -21.76 -20.21 11.42
CA GLY A 462 -20.52 -20.98 11.28
C GLY A 462 -19.40 -20.42 12.16
N SER A 463 -18.21 -20.24 11.56
CA SER A 463 -17.04 -19.70 12.28
C SER A 463 -17.28 -18.27 12.76
N ARG A 464 -16.81 -17.94 13.97
CA ARG A 464 -16.93 -16.59 14.57
C ARG A 464 -15.59 -15.85 14.62
N ASN A 465 -14.63 -16.23 13.78
CA ASN A 465 -13.35 -15.54 13.71
C ASN A 465 -13.57 -14.11 13.19
N SER A 466 -13.10 -13.12 13.95
CA SER A 466 -13.21 -11.69 13.65
C SER A 466 -12.68 -11.36 12.26
N TYR A 467 -11.48 -11.84 11.91
CA TYR A 467 -10.86 -11.60 10.60
C TYR A 467 -11.70 -12.12 9.42
N ASN A 468 -12.18 -13.37 9.51
CA ASN A 468 -13.01 -13.95 8.46
C ASN A 468 -14.37 -13.27 8.36
N THR A 469 -14.89 -12.78 9.48
CA THR A 469 -16.16 -12.03 9.51
C THR A 469 -15.99 -10.69 8.81
N VAL A 470 -14.88 -9.97 9.03
CA VAL A 470 -14.55 -8.72 8.34
C VAL A 470 -14.48 -8.93 6.82
N LYS A 471 -13.71 -9.93 6.36
CA LYS A 471 -13.64 -10.28 4.93
C LYS A 471 -14.99 -10.69 4.36
N ALA A 472 -15.80 -11.45 5.10
CA ALA A 472 -17.16 -11.82 4.66
C ALA A 472 -18.08 -10.61 4.50
N VAL A 473 -17.96 -9.61 5.38
CA VAL A 473 -18.74 -8.36 5.30
C VAL A 473 -18.37 -7.58 4.06
N LEU A 474 -17.07 -7.36 3.79
CA LEU A 474 -16.64 -6.63 2.60
C LEU A 474 -17.04 -7.35 1.31
N LYS A 475 -16.86 -8.67 1.27
CA LYS A 475 -17.34 -9.49 0.15
C LYS A 475 -18.85 -9.38 -0.04
N ALA A 476 -19.62 -9.26 1.05
CA ALA A 476 -21.07 -9.04 0.96
C ALA A 476 -21.41 -7.67 0.40
N LEU A 477 -20.79 -6.62 0.93
CA LEU A 477 -21.12 -5.25 0.56
C LEU A 477 -20.71 -4.94 -0.89
N ASN A 478 -19.56 -5.46 -1.35
CA ASN A 478 -19.12 -5.32 -2.75
C ASN A 478 -19.97 -6.13 -3.73
N ALA A 479 -20.68 -7.16 -3.26
CA ALA A 479 -21.56 -7.97 -4.09
C ALA A 479 -23.00 -7.42 -4.13
N VAL A 480 -23.31 -6.34 -3.41
CA VAL A 480 -24.63 -5.68 -3.48
C VAL A 480 -24.73 -4.91 -4.78
N GLU A 481 -25.58 -5.40 -5.68
CA GLU A 481 -25.99 -4.70 -6.89
C GLU A 481 -27.10 -3.68 -6.58
N THR A 482 -26.92 -2.45 -7.05
CA THR A 482 -27.94 -1.41 -6.94
C THR A 482 -28.96 -1.52 -8.07
N PRO A 483 -30.14 -0.87 -7.92
CA PRO A 483 -31.13 -0.84 -9.00
C PRO A 483 -30.56 -0.29 -10.33
N LYS A 484 -29.55 0.58 -10.27
CA LYS A 484 -28.85 1.11 -11.45
C LYS A 484 -28.02 0.01 -12.13
N ASP A 485 -27.25 -0.74 -11.36
CA ASP A 485 -26.41 -1.83 -11.87
C ASP A 485 -27.28 -2.92 -12.50
N VAL A 486 -28.42 -3.25 -11.87
CA VAL A 486 -29.39 -4.22 -12.41
C VAL A 486 -30.03 -3.70 -13.69
N GLN A 487 -30.37 -2.41 -13.76
CA GLN A 487 -30.92 -1.79 -14.96
C GLN A 487 -29.92 -1.85 -16.12
N GLU A 488 -28.63 -1.61 -15.86
CA GLU A 488 -27.58 -1.71 -16.87
C GLU A 488 -27.40 -3.15 -17.36
N LYS A 489 -27.39 -4.13 -16.44
CA LYS A 489 -27.24 -5.55 -16.79
C LYS A 489 -28.40 -6.12 -17.59
N PHE A 490 -29.64 -5.74 -17.28
CA PHE A 490 -30.84 -6.39 -17.85
C PHE A 490 -31.70 -5.48 -18.75
N GLY A 491 -31.39 -4.18 -18.84
CA GLY A 491 -32.12 -3.21 -19.67
C GLY A 491 -33.55 -2.92 -19.20
N ARG A 492 -33.91 -3.27 -17.96
CA ARG A 492 -35.26 -3.08 -17.40
C ARG A 492 -35.21 -2.11 -16.24
N THR A 493 -36.12 -1.14 -16.23
CA THR A 493 -36.26 -0.20 -15.11
C THR A 493 -36.79 -0.94 -13.89
N VAL A 494 -35.96 -1.06 -12.85
CA VAL A 494 -36.39 -1.60 -11.56
C VAL A 494 -37.23 -0.52 -10.87
N VAL A 495 -38.55 -0.71 -10.83
CA VAL A 495 -39.45 0.19 -10.09
C VAL A 495 -39.32 -0.16 -8.61
N GLU A 496 -38.82 0.80 -7.82
CA GLU A 496 -38.81 0.70 -6.36
C GLU A 496 -40.26 0.59 -5.86
N LYS A 497 -40.72 -0.64 -5.62
CA LYS A 497 -41.93 -0.84 -4.83
C LYS A 497 -41.51 -0.59 -3.39
N TYR A 498 -41.90 0.56 -2.83
CA TYR A 498 -41.69 0.88 -1.42
C TYR A 498 -42.06 -0.34 -0.57
N LEU A 499 -41.04 -1.03 -0.05
CA LEU A 499 -41.23 -2.16 0.84
C LEU A 499 -41.71 -1.60 2.18
N LEU A 500 -43.04 -1.50 2.31
CA LEU A 500 -43.76 -1.32 3.57
C LEU A 500 -43.44 -2.44 4.56
#